data_AF-A0A7K9E7D8-F1
#
_entry.id   AF-A0A7K9E7D8-F1
#
_cell.length_a   1.000
_cell.length_b   1.000
_cell.length_c   1.000
_cell.angle_alpha   90.00
_cell.angle_beta   90.00
_cell.angle_gamma   90.00
#
_symmetry.space_group_name_H-M   'P 1'
#
loop_
_entity.id
_entity.type
_entity.pdbx_description
1 polymer ?
#
loop_
_entity_poly.entity_id
_entity_poly.type
_entity_poly.pdbx_seq_one_letter_code
_entity_poly.pdbx_strand_id
1 'polypeptide(L)' 'PLCSQVREICLMFTRGVDYQWQRMALVALQEAAEALMVRLLEDAWLCALHARRVTLFPKDLQLARRLRGGEGL' A
#
# COMPACT_ATOMS: atom_id res chain seq x y z
N PRO A 1 2.42 -0.59 15.59
CA PRO A 1 1.97 0.53 14.72
C PRO A 1 0.90 0.11 13.68
N LEU A 2 1.09 -0.98 12.92
CA LEU A 2 0.13 -1.40 11.90
C LEU A 2 -1.21 -1.88 12.48
N CYS A 3 -1.21 -2.63 13.59
CA CYS A 3 -2.44 -3.13 14.23
C CYS A 3 -3.41 -2.00 14.65
N SER A 4 -2.90 -0.89 15.21
CA SER A 4 -3.74 0.25 15.60
C SER A 4 -4.33 0.97 14.38
N GLN A 5 -3.56 1.08 13.29
CA GLN A 5 -4.02 1.65 12.03
C GLN A 5 -5.11 0.79 11.37
N VAL A 6 -4.95 -0.54 11.38
CA VAL A 6 -5.99 -1.46 10.88
C VAL A 6 -7.28 -1.29 11.67
N ARG A 7 -7.21 -1.25 13.01
CA ARG A 7 -8.40 -1.01 13.85
C ARG A 7 -9.07 0.33 13.56
N GLU A 8 -8.29 1.40 13.45
CA GLU A 8 -8.78 2.74 13.14
C GLU A 8 -9.52 2.78 11.79
N ILE A 9 -8.92 2.21 10.75
CA ILE A 9 -9.54 2.11 9.41
C ILE A 9 -10.82 1.27 9.48
N CYS A 10 -10.79 0.13 10.17
CA CYS A 10 -11.96 -0.74 10.26
C CYS A 10 -13.15 -0.07 10.96
N LEU A 11 -12.92 0.74 12.00
CA LEU A 11 -13.99 1.50 12.66
C LEU A 11 -14.74 2.44 11.71
N MET A 12 -14.07 2.96 10.67
CA MET A 12 -14.70 3.80 9.64
C MET A 12 -15.72 3.02 8.80
N PHE A 13 -15.56 1.70 8.67
CA PHE A 13 -16.45 0.84 7.88
C PHE A 13 -17.52 0.12 8.70
N THR A 14 -17.33 0.03 10.02
CA THR A 14 -18.16 -0.82 10.91
C THR A 14 -19.12 -0.03 11.79
N ARG A 15 -19.37 1.25 11.46
CA ARG A 15 -20.28 2.16 12.19
C ARG A 15 -19.95 2.25 13.69
N GLY A 16 -18.67 2.21 14.04
CA GLY A 16 -18.22 2.29 15.43
C GLY A 16 -18.20 0.96 16.20
N VAL A 17 -18.44 -0.18 15.55
CA VAL A 17 -18.29 -1.50 16.17
C VAL A 17 -16.82 -1.93 16.11
N ASP A 18 -16.19 -2.14 17.28
CA ASP A 18 -14.81 -2.61 17.38
C ASP A 18 -14.74 -4.15 17.27
N TYR A 19 -14.21 -4.63 16.15
CA TYR A 19 -14.00 -6.07 15.93
C TYR A 19 -12.69 -6.57 16.56
N GLN A 20 -12.74 -7.80 17.07
CA GLN A 20 -11.53 -8.50 17.50
C GLN A 20 -10.84 -9.14 16.30
N TRP A 21 -9.54 -8.88 16.17
CA TRP A 21 -8.72 -9.38 15.07
C TRP A 21 -7.95 -10.61 15.48
N GLN A 22 -8.01 -11.66 14.65
CA GLN A 22 -7.09 -12.79 14.79
C GLN A 22 -5.66 -12.34 14.48
N ARG A 23 -4.70 -12.88 15.22
CA ARG A 23 -3.27 -12.58 15.00
C ARG A 23 -2.85 -12.88 13.56
N MET A 24 -3.28 -14.01 13.01
CA MET A 24 -2.92 -14.42 11.65
C MET A 24 -3.49 -13.48 10.59
N ALA A 25 -4.69 -12.93 10.81
CA ALA A 25 -5.29 -11.95 9.89
C ALA A 25 -4.46 -10.65 9.81
N LEU A 26 -3.93 -10.19 10.95
CA LEU A 26 -3.06 -9.01 10.99
C LEU A 26 -1.72 -9.26 10.28
N VAL A 27 -1.15 -10.46 10.42
CA VAL A 27 0.10 -10.83 9.72
C VAL A 27 -0.15 -10.91 8.22
N ALA A 28 -1.22 -11.57 7.77
CA ALA A 28 -1.56 -11.64 6.35
C ALA A 28 -1.76 -10.26 5.72
N LEU A 29 -2.41 -9.33 6.43
CA LEU A 29 -2.55 -7.94 5.98
C LEU A 29 -1.21 -7.21 5.88
N GLN A 30 -0.31 -7.43 6.84
CA GLN A 30 1.03 -6.85 6.79
C GLN A 30 1.80 -7.37 5.58
N GLU A 31 1.85 -8.69 5.39
CA GLU A 31 2.56 -9.32 4.27
C GLU A 31 2.04 -8.85 2.92
N ALA A 32 0.70 -8.78 2.76
CA ALA A 32 0.09 -8.28 1.54
C ALA A 32 0.40 -6.79 1.30
N ALA A 33 0.35 -5.95 2.34
CA ALA A 33 0.66 -4.52 2.23
C ALA A 33 2.14 -4.29 1.87
N GLU A 34 3.07 -5.02 2.48
CA GLU A 34 4.49 -4.94 2.19
C GLU A 34 4.79 -5.43 0.77
N ALA A 35 4.23 -6.58 0.36
CA ALA A 35 4.38 -7.08 -1.00
C ALA A 35 3.89 -6.05 -2.03
N LEU A 36 2.73 -5.42 -1.79
CA LEU A 36 2.21 -4.38 -2.67
C LEU A 36 3.13 -3.16 -2.73
N MET A 37 3.60 -2.66 -1.57
CA MET A 37 4.48 -1.50 -1.50
C MET A 37 5.81 -1.75 -2.20
N VAL A 38 6.43 -2.92 -1.98
CA VAL A 38 7.69 -3.32 -2.65
C VAL A 38 7.49 -3.33 -4.17
N ARG A 39 6.44 -4.00 -4.65
CA ARG A 39 6.14 -4.07 -6.09
C ARG A 39 5.86 -2.70 -6.70
N LEU A 40 5.15 -1.83 -5.99
CA LEU A 40 4.86 -0.48 -6.47
C LEU A 40 6.11 0.40 -6.51
N LEU A 41 7.01 0.26 -5.52
CA LEU A 41 8.27 0.99 -5.47
C LEU A 41 9.26 0.52 -6.53
N GLU A 42 9.29 -0.78 -6.85
CA GLU A 42 10.06 -1.33 -7.99
C GLU A 42 9.64 -0.64 -9.30
N ASP A 43 8.34 -0.56 -9.58
CA ASP A 43 7.83 0.10 -10.79
C ASP A 43 8.06 1.62 -10.81
N ALA A 44 7.87 2.28 -9.67
CA ALA A 44 8.17 3.70 -9.53
C ALA A 44 9.66 3.98 -9.75
N TRP A 45 10.53 3.07 -9.32
CA TRP A 45 11.96 3.19 -9.53
C TRP A 45 12.33 3.03 -11.01
N LEU A 46 11.69 2.10 -11.73
CA LEU A 46 11.82 2.01 -13.18
C LEU A 46 11.39 3.31 -13.89
N CYS A 47 10.33 3.97 -13.40
CA CYS A 47 9.91 5.28 -13.91
C CYS A 47 10.95 6.38 -13.64
N ALA A 48 11.56 6.39 -12.44
CA ALA A 48 12.64 7.33 -12.11
C ALA A 48 13.89 7.10 -12.98
N LEU A 49 14.26 5.83 -13.18
CA LEU A 49 15.37 5.43 -14.04
C LEU A 49 15.12 5.81 -15.50
N HIS A 50 13.91 5.61 -16.01
CA HIS A 50 13.49 6.05 -17.34
C HIS A 50 13.68 7.56 -17.54
N ALA A 51 13.46 8.35 -16.48
CA ALA A 51 13.71 9.79 -16.45
C ALA A 51 15.16 10.18 -16.10
N ARG A 52 16.12 9.23 -16.16
CA ARG A 52 17.55 9.40 -15.84
C ARG A 52 17.83 9.93 -14.42
N ARG A 53 16.99 9.56 -13.45
CA ARG A 53 17.16 9.89 -12.03
C ARG A 53 17.36 8.62 -11.20
N VAL A 54 18.07 8.76 -10.08
CA VAL A 54 18.21 7.70 -9.08
C VAL A 54 17.29 7.94 -7.88
N THR A 55 17.01 9.21 -7.57
CA THR A 55 16.06 9.62 -6.53
C THR A 55 14.62 9.44 -7.00
N LEU A 56 13.82 8.74 -6.19
CA LEU A 56 12.37 8.60 -6.36
C LEU A 56 11.65 9.91 -6.00
N PHE A 57 10.68 10.29 -6.81
CA PHE A 57 9.79 11.42 -6.55
C PHE A 57 8.32 10.97 -6.56
N PRO A 58 7.40 11.72 -5.91
CA PRO A 58 5.97 11.39 -5.90
C PRO A 58 5.36 11.20 -7.29
N LYS A 59 5.85 11.94 -8.30
CA LYS A 59 5.41 11.81 -9.70
C LYS A 59 5.70 10.43 -10.30
N ASP A 60 6.76 9.75 -9.86
CA ASP A 60 7.14 8.43 -10.35
C ASP A 60 6.17 7.37 -9.80
N LEU A 61 5.79 7.51 -8.52
CA LEU A 61 4.78 6.66 -7.90
C LEU A 61 3.39 6.87 -8.52
N GLN A 62 3.02 8.13 -8.76
CA GLN A 62 1.76 8.46 -9.43
C GLN A 62 1.71 7.89 -10.86
N LEU A 63 2.83 7.97 -11.59
CA LEU A 63 2.93 7.38 -12.93
C LEU A 63 2.84 5.86 -12.88
N ALA A 64 3.58 5.20 -12.00
CA ALA A 64 3.53 3.74 -11.82
C ALA A 64 2.11 3.26 -11.48
N ARG A 65 1.40 3.95 -10.58
CA ARG A 65 -0.01 3.64 -10.26
C ARG A 65 -0.93 3.82 -11.47
N ARG A 66 -0.73 4.85 -12.29
CA ARG A 66 -1.52 5.07 -13.51
C ARG A 66 -1.26 3.99 -14.55
N LEU A 67 -0.01 3.56 -14.71
CA LEU A 67 0.40 2.53 -15.68
C LEU A 67 -0.10 1.12 -15.31
N ARG A 68 -0.19 0.81 -14.01
CA ARG A 68 -0.82 -0.44 -13.54
C ARG A 68 -2.31 -0.54 -13.88
N GLY A 69 -2.94 0.55 -14.32
CA GLY A 69 -4.36 0.60 -14.58
C GLY A 69 -5.17 0.74 -13.30
N GLY A 70 -6.41 1.22 -13.44
CA GLY A 70 -7.36 1.37 -12.35
C GLY A 70 -7.91 0.03 -11.83
N GLU A 71 -7.14 -1.06 -11.87
CA GLU A 71 -7.40 -2.20 -10.99
C GLU A 71 -7.03 -1.74 -9.57
N GLY A 72 -7.98 -0.98 -9.02
CA GLY A 72 -8.04 -0.67 -7.62
C GLY A 72 -8.02 -1.98 -6.84
N LEU A 73 -7.22 -1.96 -5.79
CA LEU A 73 -7.81 -2.31 -4.50
C LEU A 73 -9.21 -1.69 -4.36
#